data_AF-A0A2V8ZZX6-F1
#
_entry.id   AF-A0A2V8ZZX6-F1
#
_cell.length_a   1.000
_cell.length_b   1.000
_cell.length_c   1.000
_cell.angle_alpha   90.00
_cell.angle_beta   90.00
_cell.angle_gamma   90.00
#
_symmetry.space_group_name_H-M   'P 1'
#
loop_
_entity.id
_entity.type
_entity.pdbx_description
1 polymer ?
#
loop_
_entity_poly.entity_id
_entity_poly.type
_entity_poly.pdbx_seq_one_letter_code
_entity_poly.pdbx_strand_id
1 'polypeptide(L)' 'LDNQFWGDRYGKITDPFGHQWGLAQHVEDVAPEEMKRRSQEYAAKMAKAAAAGQS' A
#
# COMPACT_ATOMS: atom_id res chain seq x y z
N LEU A 1 4.18 -4.62 -8.47
CA LEU A 1 3.90 -3.24 -8.02
C LEU A 1 2.41 -3.09 -8.04
N ASP A 2 1.81 -2.53 -7.00
CA ASP A 2 0.37 -2.38 -6.88
C ASP A 2 -0.01 -0.91 -6.74
N ASN A 3 -1.22 -0.57 -7.15
CA ASN A 3 -1.78 0.76 -6.96
C ASN A 3 -2.27 0.87 -5.52
N GLN A 4 -1.78 1.88 -4.82
CA GLN A 4 -2.01 2.10 -3.41
C GLN A 4 -3.16 3.08 -3.17
N PHE A 5 -3.77 3.00 -1.99
CA PHE A 5 -4.96 3.79 -1.66
C PHE A 5 -4.73 5.32 -1.67
N TRP A 6 -3.46 5.76 -1.63
CA TRP A 6 -3.07 7.17 -1.65
C TRP A 6 -2.77 7.71 -3.06
N GLY A 7 -2.98 6.93 -4.12
CA GLY A 7 -2.88 7.41 -5.50
C GLY A 7 -1.56 7.12 -6.21
N ASP A 8 -0.63 6.41 -5.59
CA ASP A 8 0.62 5.99 -6.24
C ASP A 8 0.62 4.50 -6.57
N ARG A 9 1.30 4.15 -7.66
CA ARG A 9 1.81 2.79 -7.84
C ARG A 9 3.12 2.68 -7.08
N TYR A 10 3.17 1.76 -6.11
CA TYR A 10 4.29 1.67 -5.18
C TYR A 10 4.89 0.27 -5.14
N GLY A 11 6.18 0.22 -4.82
CA GLY A 11 6.85 -1.00 -4.40
C GLY A 11 8.13 -0.70 -3.64
N LYS A 12 8.73 -1.77 -3.12
CA LYS A 12 9.97 -1.71 -2.36
C LYS A 12 11.00 -2.63 -2.97
N ILE A 13 12.26 -2.21 -2.93
CA ILE A 13 13.41 -3.03 -3.27
C ILE A 13 14.40 -3.02 -2.11
N THR A 14 15.12 -4.11 -1.94
CA THR A 14 16.23 -4.20 -0.99
C THR A 14 17.53 -4.17 -1.77
N ASP A 15 18.44 -3.27 -1.41
CA ASP A 15 19.78 -3.22 -2.02
C ASP A 15 20.73 -4.28 -1.41
N PRO A 16 21.90 -4.54 -2.01
CA PRO A 16 22.85 -5.55 -1.50
C PRO A 16 23.42 -5.26 -0.09
N PHE A 17 23.28 -4.04 0.41
CA PHE A 17 23.71 -3.63 1.75
C PHE A 17 22.59 -3.74 2.78
N GLY A 18 21.39 -4.15 2.36
CA GLY A 18 20.23 -4.36 3.22
C GLY A 18 19.31 -3.15 3.38
N HIS A 19 19.56 -2.03 2.68
CA HIS A 19 18.64 -0.89 2.76
C HIS A 19 17.37 -1.16 1.95
N GLN A 20 16.23 -0.72 2.49
CA GLN A 20 14.94 -0.81 1.82
C GLN A 20 14.60 0.53 1.16
N TRP A 21 14.51 0.52 -0.15
CA TRP A 21 14.15 1.69 -0.96
C TRP A 21 12.71 1.58 -1.44
N GLY A 22 11.93 2.65 -1.26
CA GLY A 22 10.59 2.78 -1.81
C GLY A 22 10.62 3.47 -3.17
N LEU A 23 9.90 2.92 -4.14
CA LEU A 23 9.71 3.53 -5.46
C LEU A 23 8.23 3.83 -5.65
N ALA A 24 7.90 5.07 -5.99
CA ALA A 24 6.54 5.54 -6.20
C ALA A 24 6.41 6.19 -7.59
N GLN A 25 5.36 5.82 -8.32
CA GLN A 25 4.91 6.53 -9.50
C GLN A 25 3.51 7.07 -9.20
N HIS A 26 3.36 8.39 -9.30
CA HIS A 26 2.05 9.02 -9.16
C HIS A 26 1.09 8.54 -10.26
N VAL A 27 -0.12 8.13 -9.86
CA VAL A 27 -1.18 7.67 -10.77
C VAL A 27 -2.35 8.64 -10.78
N GLU A 28 -2.79 9.10 -9.60
CA GLU A 28 -3.91 10.02 -9.45
C GLU A 28 -3.81 10.85 -8.18
N ASP A 29 -4.40 12.05 -8.22
CA ASP A 29 -4.67 12.85 -7.03
C ASP A 29 -5.93 12.36 -6.33
N VAL A 30 -5.80 11.87 -5.09
CA VAL A 30 -6.92 11.35 -4.31
C VAL A 30 -7.42 12.42 -3.34
N ALA A 31 -8.70 12.78 -3.42
CA ALA A 31 -9.33 13.70 -2.47
C ALA A 31 -9.25 13.14 -1.03
N PRO A 32 -9.11 14.00 0.00
CA PRO A 32 -8.89 13.54 1.38
C PRO A 32 -9.95 12.56 1.92
N GLU A 33 -11.23 12.82 1.66
CA GLU A 33 -12.33 11.93 2.10
C GLU A 33 -12.26 10.56 1.44
N GLU A 34 -11.89 10.52 0.16
CA GLU A 34 -11.74 9.28 -0.58
C GLU A 34 -10.51 8.49 -0.13
N MET A 35 -9.40 9.18 0.14
CA MET A 35 -8.19 8.55 0.69
C MET A 35 -8.50 7.89 2.04
N LYS A 36 -9.28 8.57 2.91
CA LYS A 36 -9.74 8.02 4.19
C LYS A 36 -10.57 6.75 3.99
N ARG A 37 -11.57 6.78 3.11
CA ARG A 37 -12.39 5.60 2.80
C ARG A 37 -11.55 4.42 2.30
N ARG A 38 -10.68 4.66 1.30
CA ARG A 38 -9.81 3.61 0.72
C ARG A 38 -8.82 3.04 1.76
N SER A 39 -8.30 3.87 2.67
CA SER A 39 -7.40 3.42 3.74
C SER A 39 -8.07 2.45 4.73
N GLN A 40 -9.34 2.70 5.07
CA GLN A 40 -10.12 1.83 5.95
C GLN A 40 -10.38 0.48 5.29
N GLU A 41 -10.73 0.47 4.01
CA GLU A 41 -10.90 -0.76 3.22
C GLU A 41 -9.61 -1.56 3.12
N TYR A 42 -8.48 -0.87 2.88
CA TYR A 42 -7.16 -1.48 2.87
C TYR A 42 -6.83 -2.13 4.22
N ALA A 43 -7.04 -1.42 5.33
CA ALA A 43 -6.81 -1.97 6.67
C ALA A 43 -7.67 -3.21 6.95
N ALA A 44 -8.96 -3.17 6.59
CA ALA A 44 -9.87 -4.31 6.74
C ALA A 44 -9.41 -5.52 5.90
N LYS A 45 -8.96 -5.29 4.65
CA LYS A 45 -8.40 -6.34 3.78
C LYS A 45 -7.14 -6.96 4.41
N MET A 46 -6.23 -6.14 4.92
CA MET A 46 -5.00 -6.62 5.55
C MET A 46 -5.27 -7.38 6.85
N ALA A 47 -6.22 -6.93 7.67
CA ALA A 47 -6.63 -7.65 8.87
C ALA A 47 -7.21 -9.03 8.54
N LYS A 48 -8.06 -9.12 7.50
CA LYS A 48 -8.59 -10.40 7.03
C LYS A 48 -7.48 -11.33 6.51
N ALA A 49 -6.53 -10.80 5.74
CA ALA A 49 -5.40 -11.59 5.23
C ALA A 49 -4.51 -12.10 6.38
N ALA A 50 -4.22 -11.26 7.38
CA ALA A 50 -3.45 -11.66 8.56
C ALA A 50 -4.17 -12.75 9.37
N ALA A 51 -5.49 -12.69 9.51
CA ALA A 51 -6.26 -13.73 10.18
C ALA A 51 -6.25 -15.06 9.40
N ALA A 52 -6.30 -15.00 8.07
CA ALA A 52 -6.28 -16.19 7.22
C ALA A 52 -4.90 -16.88 7.14
N GLY A 53 -3.81 -16.15 7.33
CA GLY A 53 -2.43 -16.71 7.36
C GLY A 53 -1.99 -17.24 8.73
N GLN A 54 -2.84 -17.13 9.76
CA GLN A 54 -2.62 -17.71 11.10
C GLN A 54 -3.37 -19.05 11.28
N SER A 55 -3.75 -19.69 10.17
CA SER A 55 -4.40 -21.02 10.11
C SER A 55 -3.52 -22.01 9.36
#